data_AF-A0A821AZK5-F1
#
_entry.id   AF-A0A821AZK5-F1
#
_cell.length_a   1.000
_cell.length_b   1.000
_cell.length_c   1.000
_cell.angle_alpha   90.00
_cell.angle_beta   90.00
_cell.angle_gamma   90.00
#
_symmetry.space_group_name_H-M   'P 1'
#
loop_
_entity.id
_entity.type
_entity.pdbx_description
1 polymer ?
#
loop_
_entity_poly.entity_id
_entity_poly.type
_entity_poly.pdbx_seq_one_letter_code
_entity_poly.pdbx_strand_id
1 'polypeptide(L)'
;MKCGDVAHAESLFYSSKEKGLPMYGAMMKGYVDNNLPEKAIDLFNKVENPDDVNMILLFNACAQLKTKEALDLVKTTSKQIPKSFYSNPRLLTSLLDAL
;
A
#
# COMPACT_ATOMS: atom_id res chain seq x y z
N MET A 1 -5.44 2.60 12.43
CA MET A 1 -4.54 2.18 13.53
C MET A 1 -4.09 3.44 14.25
N LYS A 2 -4.10 3.56 15.58
CA LYS A 2 -3.59 4.78 16.24
C LYS A 2 -2.06 4.78 16.21
N CYS A 3 -1.39 5.95 16.26
CA CYS A 3 0.08 6.04 16.19
C CYS A 3 0.81 5.10 17.17
N GLY A 4 0.34 5.01 18.41
CA GLY A 4 0.93 4.11 19.43
C GLY A 4 0.78 2.62 19.11
N ASP A 5 -0.23 2.26 18.33
CA ASP A 5 -0.47 0.87 17.91
C ASP A 5 0.41 0.50 16.71
N VAL A 6 0.83 1.46 15.88
CA VAL A 6 1.65 1.21 14.67
C VAL A 6 3.02 0.67 15.04
N ALA A 7 3.71 1.25 16.02
CA ALA A 7 5.04 0.79 16.44
C ALA A 7 4.98 -0.64 17.03
N HIS A 8 3.95 -0.93 17.80
CA HIS A 8 3.75 -2.27 18.35
C HIS A 8 3.41 -3.29 17.25
N ALA A 9 2.52 -2.92 16.32
CA ALA A 9 2.18 -3.74 15.17
C ALA A 9 3.39 -3.98 14.25
N GLU A 10 4.25 -2.97 14.06
CA GLU A 10 5.50 -3.06 13.30
C GLU A 10 6.46 -4.07 13.95
N SER A 11 6.61 -4.03 15.28
CA SER A 11 7.41 -5.02 16.02
C SER A 11 6.86 -6.43 15.86
N LEU A 12 5.54 -6.63 16.00
CA LEU A 12 4.92 -7.94 15.81
C LEU A 12 5.08 -8.43 14.37
N PHE A 13 4.83 -7.56 13.41
CA PHE A 13 4.98 -7.84 11.98
C PHE A 13 6.40 -8.32 11.68
N TYR A 14 7.45 -7.60 12.10
CA TYR A 14 8.83 -8.00 11.82
C TYR A 14 9.28 -9.24 12.60
N SER A 15 8.70 -9.51 13.78
CA SER A 15 8.97 -10.73 14.54
C SER A 15 8.33 -11.99 13.94
N SER A 16 7.29 -11.85 13.10
CA SER A 16 6.63 -12.99 12.46
C SER A 16 7.52 -13.64 11.40
N LYS A 17 7.62 -14.98 11.43
CA LYS A 17 8.37 -15.76 10.43
C LYS A 17 7.65 -15.85 9.09
N GLU A 18 6.33 -15.99 9.12
CA GLU A 18 5.47 -16.07 7.94
C GLU A 18 4.59 -14.82 7.84
N LYS A 19 4.47 -14.26 6.63
CA LYS A 19 3.71 -13.04 6.36
C LYS A 19 2.90 -13.23 5.08
N GLY A 20 1.58 -13.25 5.21
CA GLY A 20 0.67 -13.29 4.05
C GLY A 20 0.29 -11.89 3.58
N LEU A 21 -0.33 -11.80 2.39
CA LEU A 21 -0.88 -10.55 1.84
C LEU A 21 -1.75 -9.77 2.83
N PRO A 22 -2.64 -10.40 3.64
CA PRO A 22 -3.43 -9.67 4.63
C PRO A 22 -2.59 -8.99 5.71
N MET A 23 -1.47 -9.60 6.13
CA MET A 23 -0.56 -9.02 7.13
C MET A 23 0.17 -7.80 6.55
N TYR A 24 0.64 -7.91 5.31
CA TYR A 24 1.22 -6.78 4.59
C TYR A 24 0.20 -5.65 4.43
N GLY A 25 -1.03 -5.97 4.01
CA GLY A 25 -2.10 -4.99 3.87
C GLY A 25 -2.46 -4.30 5.18
N ALA A 26 -2.55 -5.04 6.28
CA ALA A 26 -2.80 -4.46 7.61
C ALA A 26 -1.69 -3.48 8.03
N MET A 27 -0.43 -3.84 7.81
CA MET A 27 0.70 -2.99 8.17
C MET A 27 0.82 -1.76 7.25
N MET A 28 0.67 -1.94 5.94
CA MET A 28 0.61 -0.85 4.97
C MET A 28 -0.52 0.14 5.30
N LYS A 29 -1.72 -0.36 5.62
CA LYS A 29 -2.83 0.47 6.06
C LYS A 29 -2.47 1.22 7.35
N GLY A 30 -1.78 0.58 8.28
CA GLY A 30 -1.25 1.22 9.48
C GLY A 30 -0.38 2.42 9.13
N TYR A 31 0.55 2.29 8.19
CA TYR A 31 1.38 3.40 7.73
C TYR A 31 0.59 4.50 7.02
N VAL A 32 -0.31 4.15 6.10
CA VAL A 32 -1.17 5.11 5.37
C VAL A 32 -2.06 5.90 6.33
N ASP A 33 -2.72 5.23 7.29
CA ASP A 33 -3.59 5.88 8.29
C ASP A 33 -2.82 6.87 9.18
N ASN A 34 -1.49 6.74 9.29
CA ASN A 34 -0.64 7.54 10.17
C ASN A 34 0.29 8.50 9.40
N ASN A 35 0.00 8.78 8.12
CA ASN A 35 0.78 9.65 7.25
C ASN A 35 2.28 9.26 7.18
N LEU A 36 2.54 7.96 7.05
CA LEU A 36 3.87 7.39 6.83
C LEU A 36 3.95 6.73 5.43
N PRO A 37 3.64 7.45 4.34
CA PRO A 37 3.48 6.84 3.02
C PRO A 37 4.75 6.19 2.49
N GLU A 38 5.94 6.73 2.79
CA GLU A 38 7.22 6.14 2.40
C GLU A 38 7.39 4.74 2.96
N LYS A 39 7.05 4.53 4.25
CA LYS A 39 7.09 3.20 4.87
C LYS A 39 6.09 2.24 4.22
N ALA A 40 4.92 2.73 3.81
CA ALA A 40 3.93 1.92 3.10
C ALA A 40 4.45 1.47 1.73
N ILE A 41 5.09 2.36 0.98
CA ILE A 41 5.70 2.05 -0.33
C ILE A 41 6.87 1.08 -0.16
N ASP A 42 7.76 1.33 0.80
CA ASP A 42 8.88 0.43 1.10
C ASP A 42 8.42 -0.97 1.49
N LEU A 43 7.29 -1.06 2.19
CA LEU A 43 6.70 -2.33 2.54
C LEU A 43 6.03 -3.00 1.33
N PHE A 44 5.34 -2.25 0.47
CA PHE A 44 4.75 -2.77 -0.77
C PHE A 44 5.81 -3.42 -1.67
N ASN A 45 7.00 -2.83 -1.75
CA ASN A 45 8.12 -3.39 -2.55
C ASN A 45 8.58 -4.79 -2.10
N LYS A 46 8.14 -5.25 -0.92
CA LYS A 46 8.42 -6.59 -0.37
C LYS A 46 7.25 -7.56 -0.59
N VAL A 47 6.14 -7.11 -1.16
CA VAL A 47 4.95 -7.92 -1.41
C VAL A 47 5.11 -8.64 -2.75
N GLU A 48 5.19 -9.97 -2.70
CA GLU A 48 5.15 -10.81 -3.89
C GLU A 48 3.69 -11.05 -4.30
N ASN A 49 3.37 -10.85 -5.59
CA ASN A 49 2.03 -11.03 -6.15
C ASN A 49 0.92 -10.27 -5.36
N PRO A 50 1.00 -8.94 -5.26
CA PRO A 50 0.03 -8.12 -4.52
C PRO A 50 -1.40 -8.32 -5.01
N ASP A 51 -2.35 -8.34 -4.08
CA ASP A 51 -3.77 -8.31 -4.37
C ASP A 51 -4.28 -6.87 -4.58
N ASP A 52 -5.58 -6.74 -4.86
CA ASP A 52 -6.21 -5.45 -5.08
C ASP A 52 -6.15 -4.55 -3.83
N VAL A 53 -6.18 -5.12 -2.63
CA VAL A 53 -6.05 -4.39 -1.37
C VAL A 53 -4.65 -3.81 -1.22
N ASN A 54 -3.59 -4.58 -1.49
CA ASN A 54 -2.22 -4.09 -1.48
C ASN A 54 -2.01 -2.96 -2.50
N MET A 55 -2.60 -3.08 -3.70
CA MET A 55 -2.55 -2.05 -4.74
C MET A 55 -3.28 -0.76 -4.32
N ILE A 56 -4.47 -0.87 -3.74
CA ILE A 56 -5.22 0.29 -3.20
C ILE A 56 -4.37 1.04 -2.17
N LEU A 57 -3.72 0.30 -1.26
CA LEU A 57 -2.91 0.91 -0.21
C LEU A 57 -1.64 1.57 -0.75
N LEU A 58 -1.04 1.00 -1.80
CA LEU A 58 0.05 1.67 -2.53
C LEU A 58 -0.42 3.01 -3.11
N PHE A 59 -1.54 3.04 -3.82
CA PHE A 59 -2.03 4.27 -4.45
C PHE A 59 -2.42 5.33 -3.42
N ASN A 60 -3.05 4.93 -2.31
CA ASN A 60 -3.31 5.86 -1.21
C ASN A 60 -2.01 6.46 -0.64
N ALA A 61 -0.95 5.66 -0.50
CA ALA A 61 0.36 6.17 -0.06
C ALA A 61 0.97 7.15 -1.07
N CYS A 62 0.91 6.83 -2.37
CA CYS A 62 1.40 7.72 -3.43
C CYS A 62 0.64 9.06 -3.45
N ALA A 63 -0.68 9.03 -3.27
CA ALA A 63 -1.53 10.23 -3.19
C ALA A 63 -1.16 11.15 -2.00
N GLN A 64 -0.67 10.58 -0.90
CA GLN A 64 -0.18 11.34 0.25
C GLN A 64 1.17 12.04 -0.03
N LEU A 65 2.06 11.42 -0.81
CA LEU A 65 3.39 11.98 -1.11
C LEU A 65 3.38 13.13 -2.10
N LYS A 66 2.57 13.03 -3.16
CA LYS A 66 2.49 14.04 -4.24
C LYS A 66 3.84 14.40 -4.86
N THR A 67 4.75 13.45 -4.95
CA THR A 67 6.06 13.62 -5.60
C THR A 67 6.05 13.06 -7.03
N LYS A 68 7.04 13.45 -7.84
CA LYS A 68 7.19 12.91 -9.20
C LYS A 68 7.48 11.42 -9.17
N GLU A 69 8.27 10.98 -8.20
CA GLU A 69 8.63 9.59 -7.98
C GLU A 69 7.40 8.74 -7.67
N ALA A 70 6.50 9.24 -6.81
CA ALA A 70 5.24 8.58 -6.50
C ALA A 70 4.34 8.49 -7.75
N LEU A 71 4.26 9.56 -8.55
CA LEU A 71 3.48 9.57 -9.79
C LEU A 71 4.03 8.57 -10.82
N ASP A 72 5.35 8.50 -10.99
CA ASP A 72 6.00 7.57 -11.91
C ASP A 72 5.80 6.11 -11.46
N LEU A 73 5.78 5.87 -10.14
CA LEU A 73 5.43 4.58 -9.56
C LEU A 73 3.97 4.19 -9.88
N VAL A 74 3.00 5.09 -9.67
CA VAL A 74 1.57 4.86 -10.00
C VAL A 74 1.40 4.52 -11.49
N LYS A 75 2.06 5.26 -12.38
CA LYS A 75 2.02 5.02 -13.83
C LYS A 75 2.65 3.69 -14.24
N THR A 76 3.69 3.25 -13.53
CA THR A 76 4.36 1.98 -13.80
C THR A 76 3.53 0.80 -13.30
N THR A 77 3.06 0.87 -12.05
CA THR A 77 2.24 -0.18 -11.44
C THR A 77 0.90 -0.36 -12.14
N SER A 78 0.22 0.73 -12.53
CA SER A 78 -1.09 0.66 -13.21
C SER A 78 -1.06 -0.13 -14.52
N LYS A 79 0.06 -0.12 -15.25
CA LYS A 79 0.22 -0.93 -16.48
C LYS A 79 0.27 -2.43 -16.24
N GLN A 80 0.63 -2.86 -15.02
CA GLN A 80 0.83 -4.26 -14.66
C GLN A 80 -0.37 -4.86 -13.91
N ILE A 81 -1.38 -4.06 -13.58
CA ILE A 81 -2.55 -4.52 -12.83
C ILE A 81 -3.36 -5.55 -13.65
N PRO A 82 -3.72 -6.71 -13.08
CA PRO A 82 -4.65 -7.64 -13.71
C PRO A 82 -5.99 -6.99 -14.05
N LYS A 83 -6.54 -7.28 -15.23
CA LYS A 83 -7.84 -6.74 -15.68
C LYS A 83 -8.98 -6.97 -14.66
N SER A 84 -8.93 -8.09 -13.93
CA SER A 84 -9.90 -8.43 -12.89
C SER A 84 -9.98 -7.40 -11.76
N PHE A 85 -8.89 -6.70 -11.45
CA PHE A 85 -8.84 -5.75 -10.34
C PHE A 85 -9.56 -4.43 -10.69
N TYR A 86 -9.69 -4.08 -11.98
CA TYR A 86 -10.42 -2.89 -12.42
C TYR A 86 -11.94 -2.97 -12.15
N SER A 87 -12.46 -4.16 -11.80
CA SER A 87 -13.84 -4.31 -11.31
C SER A 87 -14.04 -3.79 -9.88
N ASN A 88 -12.95 -3.53 -9.13
CA ASN A 88 -13.03 -2.98 -7.78
C ASN A 88 -13.07 -1.45 -7.84
N PRO A 89 -14.22 -0.80 -7.52
CA PRO A 89 -14.33 0.65 -7.59
C PRO A 89 -13.39 1.38 -6.64
N ARG A 90 -13.02 0.76 -5.49
CA ARG A 90 -12.06 1.37 -4.56
C ARG A 90 -10.67 1.47 -5.18
N LEU A 91 -10.26 0.50 -6.00
CA LEU A 91 -9.01 0.57 -6.74
C LEU A 91 -9.03 1.75 -7.71
N LEU A 92 -10.10 1.90 -8.49
CA LEU A 92 -10.24 2.98 -9.46
C LEU A 92 -10.19 4.36 -8.79
N THR A 93 -10.89 4.54 -7.67
CA THR A 93 -10.84 5.78 -6.89
C THR A 93 -9.43 6.04 -6.36
N SER A 94 -8.80 5.06 -5.72
CA SER A 94 -7.44 5.24 -5.19
C SER A 94 -6.41 5.56 -6.28
N LEU A 95 -6.55 4.94 -7.46
CA LEU A 95 -5.68 5.21 -8.62
C LEU A 95 -5.89 6.63 -9.12
N LEU A 96 -7.14 7.10 -9.22
CA LEU A 96 -7.45 8.47 -9.63
C LEU A 96 -6.90 9.50 -8.64
N ASP A 97 -7.03 9.27 -7.33
CA ASP A 97 -6.53 10.17 -6.29
C ASP A 97 -4.99 10.27 -6.30
N ALA A 98 -4.31 9.26 -6.84
CA ALA A 98 -2.85 9.17 -6.90
C ALA A 98 -2.23 9.72 -8.20
N LEU A 99 -3.05 10.10 -9.18
CA LEU A 99 -2.65 10.68 -10.47
C LEU A 99 -2.67 12.21 -10.45
#